data_AF-A0A969FIT8-F1
#
_entry.id   AF-A0A969FIT8-F1
#
_cell.length_a   1.000
_cell.length_b   1.000
_cell.length_c   1.000
_cell.angle_alpha   90.00
_cell.angle_beta   90.00
_cell.angle_gamma   90.00
#
_symmetry.space_group_name_H-M   'P 1'
#
loop_
_entity.id
_entity.type
_entity.pdbx_description
1 polymer ?
#
loop_
_entity_poly.entity_id
_entity_poly.type
_entity_poly.pdbx_seq_one_letter_code
_entity_poly.pdbx_strand_id
1 'polypeptide(L)'
;PKLYIADSGILHTLLGLPTKADLDSHPKLGSSWEGFIIQEIVSRLGAAPEECYFWATYTGAELDLLVVRGRRRLGFEIKRTVTPKVTASLRSAIESIPLDRAF
;
A
#
# COMPACT_ATOMS: atom_id res chain seq x y z
N PRO A 1 -4.10 -4.84 12.69
CA PRO A 1 -4.35 -3.49 12.14
C PRO A 1 -3.05 -2.82 11.69
N LYS A 2 -2.93 -2.44 10.41
CA LYS A 2 -1.79 -1.67 9.86
C LYS A 2 -2.05 -0.17 10.09
N LEU A 3 -1.07 0.56 10.61
CA LEU A 3 -1.13 2.01 10.82
C LEU A 3 0.02 2.66 10.04
N TYR A 4 -0.31 3.70 9.27
CA TYR A 4 0.65 4.48 8.48
C TYR A 4 0.67 5.92 8.95
N ILE A 5 1.87 6.49 9.03
CA ILE A 5 2.05 7.94 9.09
C ILE A 5 2.21 8.42 7.64
N ALA A 6 1.35 9.33 7.20
CA ALA A 6 1.29 9.75 5.80
C ALA A 6 2.59 10.39 5.30
N ASP A 7 3.29 11.11 6.18
CA ASP A 7 4.58 11.71 5.88
C ASP A 7 5.73 10.79 6.33
N SER A 8 6.50 10.28 5.37
CA SER A 8 7.64 9.41 5.62
C SER A 8 8.79 10.13 6.32
N GLY A 9 8.98 11.43 6.12
CA GLY A 9 9.99 12.23 6.81
C GLY A 9 9.69 12.42 8.29
N ILE A 10 8.42 12.66 8.65
CA ILE A 10 7.96 12.67 10.04
C ILE A 10 8.17 11.29 10.66
N LEU A 11 7.78 10.21 9.96
CA LEU A 11 8.01 8.84 10.41
C LEU A 11 9.49 8.58 10.69
N HIS A 12 10.38 8.93 9.76
CA HIS A 12 11.82 8.72 9.91
C HIS A 12 12.40 9.52 11.07
N THR A 13 11.94 10.76 11.26
CA THR A 13 12.34 11.61 12.40
C THR A 13 11.93 10.97 13.73
N LEU A 14 10.68 10.52 13.85
CA LEU A 14 10.16 9.87 15.06
C LEU A 14 10.87 8.55 15.38
N LEU A 15 11.34 7.84 14.37
CA LEU A 15 12.09 6.60 14.51
C LEU A 15 13.60 6.82 14.71
N GLY A 16 14.08 8.06 14.65
CA GLY A 16 15.51 8.36 14.76
C GLY A 16 16.34 7.80 13.61
N LEU A 17 15.84 7.92 12.37
CA LEU A 17 16.48 7.42 11.14
C LEU A 17 17.05 8.59 10.29
N PRO A 18 18.18 9.21 10.69
CA PRO A 18 18.72 10.38 10.02
C PRO A 18 19.41 10.05 8.69
N THR A 19 19.86 8.81 8.48
CA THR A 19 20.56 8.41 7.26
C THR A 19 19.84 7.29 6.51
N LYS A 20 20.18 7.16 5.21
CA LYS A 20 19.72 6.05 4.39
C LYS A 20 20.15 4.68 4.95
N ALA A 21 21.35 4.59 5.52
CA ALA A 21 21.84 3.32 6.09
C ALA A 21 21.01 2.90 7.31
N ASP A 22 20.61 3.86 8.15
CA ASP A 22 19.70 3.60 9.26
C ASP A 22 18.36 3.08 8.75
N LEU A 23 17.80 3.74 7.73
CA LEU A 23 16.53 3.32 7.12
C LEU A 23 16.62 1.92 6.48
N ASP A 24 17.66 1.65 5.69
CA ASP A 24 17.82 0.36 4.97
C ASP A 24 18.03 -0.83 5.92
N SER A 25 18.56 -0.60 7.12
CA SER A 25 18.74 -1.63 8.15
C SER A 25 17.59 -1.72 9.16
N HIS A 26 16.65 -0.78 9.14
CA HIS A 26 15.57 -0.71 10.12
C HIS A 26 14.41 -1.68 9.77
N PRO A 27 13.84 -2.43 10.73
CA PRO A 27 12.76 -3.39 10.48
C PRO A 27 11.47 -2.75 9.93
N LYS A 28 11.28 -1.43 10.12
CA LYS A 28 10.13 -0.68 9.58
C LYS A 28 10.30 -0.22 8.14
N LEU A 29 11.41 -0.51 7.47
CA LEU A 29 11.65 -0.13 6.08
C LEU A 29 10.51 -0.53 5.14
N GLY A 30 10.05 -1.79 5.24
CA GLY A 30 8.95 -2.30 4.41
C GLY A 30 7.66 -1.51 4.61
N SER A 31 7.25 -1.30 5.87
CA SER A 31 6.04 -0.53 6.20
C SER A 31 6.18 0.96 5.86
N SER A 32 7.37 1.53 5.99
CA SER A 32 7.63 2.91 5.56
C SER A 32 7.52 3.06 4.06
N TRP A 33 8.02 2.08 3.29
CA TRP A 33 7.89 2.05 1.84
C TRP A 33 6.43 1.90 1.42
N GLU A 34 5.71 0.96 2.05
CA GLU A 34 4.28 0.74 1.79
C GLU A 34 3.47 2.02 2.03
N GLY A 35 3.63 2.65 3.20
CA GLY A 35 2.93 3.90 3.54
C GLY A 35 3.26 5.06 2.59
N PHE A 36 4.52 5.21 2.19
CA PHE A 36 4.93 6.21 1.21
C PHE A 36 4.24 6.01 -0.14
N ILE A 37 4.24 4.77 -0.67
CA ILE A 37 3.61 4.48 -1.96
C ILE A 37 2.09 4.64 -1.89
N ILE A 38 1.45 4.26 -0.78
CA ILE A 38 0.01 4.52 -0.56
C ILE A 38 -0.26 6.02 -0.70
N GLN A 39 0.51 6.86 -0.01
CA GLN A 39 0.32 8.31 -0.05
C GLN A 39 0.54 8.89 -1.45
N GLU A 40 1.55 8.41 -2.17
CA GLU A 40 1.80 8.80 -3.56
C GLU A 40 0.64 8.41 -4.50
N ILE A 41 0.08 7.20 -4.34
CA ILE A 41 -1.08 6.75 -5.13
C ILE A 41 -2.30 7.61 -4.84
N VAL A 42 -2.63 7.81 -3.55
CA VAL A 42 -3.78 8.62 -3.12
C VAL A 42 -3.67 10.03 -3.66
N SER A 43 -2.50 10.65 -3.54
CA SER A 43 -2.22 12.01 -4.05
C SER A 43 -2.39 12.08 -5.57
N ARG A 44 -1.80 11.16 -6.33
CA ARG A 44 -1.88 11.15 -7.81
C ARG A 44 -3.28 10.85 -8.34
N LEU A 45 -4.06 10.04 -7.64
CA LEU A 45 -5.46 9.77 -7.99
C LEU A 45 -6.40 10.89 -7.54
N GLY A 46 -5.91 11.81 -6.69
CA GLY A 46 -6.74 12.78 -5.98
C GLY A 46 -7.82 12.08 -5.16
N ALA A 47 -7.50 10.93 -4.56
CA ALA A 47 -8.45 10.09 -3.82
C ALA A 47 -8.78 10.71 -2.46
N ALA A 48 -10.06 10.75 -2.12
CA ALA A 48 -10.50 11.16 -0.80
C ALA A 48 -10.28 10.00 0.21
N PRO A 49 -10.10 10.29 1.51
CA PRO A 49 -9.91 9.25 2.52
C PRO A 49 -11.01 8.18 2.52
N GLU A 50 -12.27 8.57 2.32
CA GLU A 50 -13.43 7.69 2.22
C GLU A 50 -13.48 6.85 0.94
N GLU A 51 -12.59 7.09 -0.01
CA GLU A 51 -12.42 6.25 -1.21
C GLU A 51 -11.33 5.18 -1.01
N CYS A 52 -10.56 5.24 0.09
CA CYS A 52 -9.37 4.43 0.31
C CYS A 52 -9.60 3.36 1.38
N TYR A 53 -9.37 2.10 1.03
CA TYR A 53 -9.67 0.95 1.87
C TYR A 53 -8.49 -0.01 1.93
N PHE A 54 -8.30 -0.65 3.09
CA PHE A 54 -7.61 -1.93 3.16
C PHE A 54 -8.61 -3.04 2.87
N TRP A 55 -8.22 -4.05 2.10
CA TRP A 55 -9.09 -5.18 1.77
C TRP A 55 -8.37 -6.50 2.04
N ALA A 56 -9.08 -7.44 2.68
CA ALA A 56 -8.58 -8.78 2.94
C ALA A 56 -9.72 -9.81 2.92
N THR A 57 -9.40 -11.05 2.57
CA THR A 57 -10.32 -12.19 2.67
C THR A 57 -10.04 -13.03 3.91
N TYR A 58 -11.03 -13.83 4.33
CA TYR A 58 -10.84 -14.84 5.37
C TYR A 58 -9.80 -15.90 5.00
N THR A 59 -9.56 -16.12 3.70
CA THR A 59 -8.58 -17.08 3.18
C THR A 59 -7.16 -16.50 3.10
N GLY A 60 -6.95 -15.24 3.52
CA GLY A 60 -5.63 -14.62 3.68
C GLY A 60 -5.11 -13.86 2.45
N ALA A 61 -5.94 -13.60 1.44
CA ALA A 61 -5.58 -12.68 0.36
C ALA A 61 -5.76 -11.24 0.84
N GLU A 62 -4.83 -10.35 0.48
CA GLU A 62 -4.82 -8.95 0.91
C GLU A 62 -4.49 -8.01 -0.25
N LEU A 63 -5.10 -6.82 -0.24
CA LEU A 63 -4.67 -5.64 -0.98
C LEU A 63 -4.23 -4.58 0.02
N ASP A 64 -3.05 -4.00 -0.19
CA ASP A 64 -2.52 -2.94 0.68
C ASP A 64 -3.34 -1.64 0.51
N LEU A 65 -3.88 -1.41 -0.69
CA LEU A 65 -4.82 -0.33 -0.98
C LEU A 65 -5.87 -0.75 -2.02
N LEU A 66 -7.12 -0.46 -1.73
CA LEU A 66 -8.25 -0.53 -2.63
C LEU A 66 -8.87 0.87 -2.73
N VAL A 67 -8.87 1.46 -3.93
CA VAL A 67 -9.51 2.75 -4.20
C VAL A 67 -10.85 2.53 -4.89
N VAL A 68 -11.94 3.00 -4.28
CA VAL A 68 -13.31 2.90 -4.82
C VAL A 68 -13.88 4.29 -5.08
N ARG A 69 -13.98 4.66 -6.35
CA ARG A 69 -14.57 5.93 -6.81
C ARG A 69 -15.78 5.66 -7.69
N GLY A 70 -16.97 5.79 -7.11
CA GLY A 70 -18.21 5.44 -7.80
C GLY A 70 -18.21 3.97 -8.22
N ARG A 71 -18.24 3.71 -9.54
CA ARG A 71 -18.18 2.34 -10.09
C ARG A 71 -16.76 1.82 -10.32
N ARG A 72 -15.77 2.70 -10.24
CA ARG A 72 -14.37 2.36 -10.53
C ARG A 72 -13.68 1.82 -9.28
N ARG A 73 -13.04 0.66 -9.40
CA ARG A 73 -12.28 -0.01 -8.34
C ARG A 73 -10.86 -0.30 -8.81
N LEU A 74 -9.87 0.20 -8.09
CA LEU A 74 -8.45 -0.03 -8.35
C LEU A 74 -7.82 -0.74 -7.16
N GLY A 75 -7.22 -1.90 -7.39
CA GLY A 75 -6.50 -2.65 -6.36
C GLY A 75 -4.99 -2.49 -6.50
N PHE A 76 -4.28 -2.39 -5.37
CA PHE A 76 -2.83 -2.24 -5.32
C PHE A 76 -2.23 -3.19 -4.28
N GLU A 77 -1.26 -3.98 -4.71
CA GLU A 77 -0.35 -4.69 -3.81
C GLU A 77 1.05 -4.06 -3.88
N ILE A 78 1.57 -3.65 -2.74
CA ILE A 78 2.77 -2.82 -2.65
C ILE A 78 3.90 -3.64 -2.04
N LYS A 79 4.91 -3.94 -2.86
CA LYS A 79 6.12 -4.64 -2.42
C LYS A 79 7.37 -3.81 -2.74
N ARG A 80 8.29 -3.73 -1.79
CA ARG A 80 9.65 -3.21 -2.04
C ARG A 80 10.48 -4.28 -2.76
N THR A 81 10.34 -4.36 -4.08
CA THR A 81 11.06 -5.32 -4.93
C THR A 81 11.39 -4.72 -6.29
N VAL A 82 12.47 -5.17 -6.91
CA VAL A 82 12.87 -4.81 -8.28
C VAL A 82 12.26 -5.75 -9.33
N THR A 83 11.67 -6.86 -8.90
CA THR A 83 11.02 -7.84 -9.78
C THR A 83 9.56 -8.04 -9.36
N PRO A 84 8.66 -7.11 -9.74
CA PRO A 84 7.24 -7.26 -9.42
C PRO A 84 6.67 -8.49 -10.12
N LYS A 85 5.79 -9.22 -9.42
CA LYS A 85 5.13 -10.41 -9.93
C LYS A 85 3.69 -10.40 -9.47
N VAL A 86 2.80 -10.93 -10.29
CA VAL A 86 1.42 -11.20 -9.89
C VAL A 86 1.44 -12.25 -8.78
N THR A 87 0.98 -11.88 -7.59
CA THR A 87 0.94 -12.77 -6.42
C THR A 87 -0.35 -13.58 -6.38
N ALA A 88 -0.42 -14.57 -5.48
CA ALA A 88 -1.66 -15.28 -5.20
C ALA A 88 -2.74 -14.35 -4.61
N SER A 89 -2.35 -13.40 -3.76
CA SER A 89 -3.26 -12.41 -3.17
C SER A 89 -3.88 -11.52 -4.23
N LEU A 90 -3.06 -11.00 -5.16
CA LEU A 90 -3.55 -10.15 -6.26
C LEU A 90 -4.50 -10.92 -7.19
N ARG A 91 -4.20 -12.20 -7.50
CA ARG A 91 -5.13 -13.06 -8.28
C ARG A 91 -6.45 -13.27 -7.56
N SER A 92 -6.39 -13.60 -6.26
CA SER A 92 -7.59 -13.79 -5.45
C SER A 92 -8.43 -12.51 -5.38
N ALA A 93 -7.79 -11.33 -5.29
CA ALA A 93 -8.50 -10.06 -5.34
C ALA A 93 -9.23 -9.84 -6.68
N ILE A 94 -8.56 -10.09 -7.80
CA ILE A 94 -9.15 -10.00 -9.15
C ILE A 94 -10.37 -10.92 -9.30
N GLU A 95 -10.32 -12.13 -8.71
CA GLU A 95 -11.41 -13.10 -8.76
C GLU A 95 -12.55 -12.76 -7.79
N SER A 96 -12.24 -12.15 -6.64
CA SER A 96 -13.21 -11.93 -5.54
C SER A 96 -14.00 -10.63 -5.69
N ILE A 97 -13.41 -9.60 -6.31
CA ILE A 97 -14.04 -8.28 -6.45
C ILE A 97 -13.91 -7.76 -7.88
N PRO A 98 -14.91 -7.02 -8.41
CA PRO A 98 -14.86 -6.53 -9.78
C PRO A 98 -13.95 -5.30 -9.86
N LEU A 99 -12.64 -5.54 -9.96
CA LEU A 99 -11.62 -4.52 -10.16
C LEU A 99 -11.58 -4.09 -11.64
N ASP A 100 -11.52 -2.78 -11.88
CA ASP A 100 -11.25 -2.25 -13.21
C ASP A 100 -9.79 -2.47 -13.59
N ARG A 101 -8.87 -2.31 -12.62
CA ARG A 101 -7.44 -2.62 -12.75
C ARG A 101 -6.84 -3.01 -11.42
N ALA A 102 -5.79 -3.83 -11.48
CA ALA A 102 -4.97 -4.25 -10.36
C ALA A 102 -3.48 -4.00 -10.67
N PHE A 103 -2.71 -3.59 -9.67
CA PHE A 103 -1.29 -3.24 -9.77
C PHE A 103 -0.47 -3.96 -8.72
#